data_AF-A0A4R4NJZ3-F1
#
_entry.id   AF-A0A4R4NJZ3-F1
#
_cell.length_a   1.000
_cell.length_b   1.000
_cell.length_c   1.000
_cell.angle_alpha   90.00
_cell.angle_beta   90.00
_cell.angle_gamma   90.00
#
_symmetry.space_group_name_H-M   'P 1'
#
loop_
_entity.id
_entity.type
_entity.pdbx_description
1 polymer ?
#
loop_
_entity_poly.entity_id
_entity_poly.type
_entity_poly.pdbx_seq_one_letter_code
_entity_poly.pdbx_strand_id
1 'polypeptide(L)'
;MTRWGSEERDVGLQRPVEPFHRPYAGPEPPSPGRRPRRLVALAVAAAAFAAAAVAVFLVAPGRGGGADRASVEPRHTAPRASEPAQRIVTALPPPCGTVSEGTVAKAVPKATKRQSANSTLITCTYSSTGSAFRWLRVEARLYAPAYTATPVRDAESYYDAQWAQAHDAPLVRTIALERAGGVGDEAYRWFKADEGQPTVVGQVTARVRNAVFTVSYSEQAPARARGAERERAILATATAAAREVLSALNDF
;
A
#
# COMPACT_ATOMS: atom_id res chain seq x y z
N MET A 1 -76.33 53.16 -56.18
CA MET A 1 -74.86 53.30 -56.10
C MET A 1 -74.26 51.93 -55.79
N THR A 2 -73.75 51.29 -56.84
CA THR A 2 -72.89 50.08 -56.92
C THR A 2 -71.45 50.45 -56.49
N ARG A 3 -70.44 49.60 -56.22
CA ARG A 3 -70.11 48.15 -56.10
C ARG A 3 -68.55 48.11 -55.87
N TRP A 4 -67.98 46.96 -55.47
CA TRP A 4 -66.52 46.59 -55.39
C TRP A 4 -65.76 46.91 -54.08
N GLY A 5 -64.94 46.01 -53.49
CA GLY A 5 -64.45 44.65 -53.85
C GLY A 5 -63.95 43.87 -52.61
N SER A 6 -64.16 42.54 -52.54
CA SER A 6 -63.23 41.42 -52.83
C SER A 6 -62.28 41.13 -51.66
N GLU A 7 -62.45 40.11 -50.80
CA GLU A 7 -62.42 38.63 -50.98
C GLU A 7 -61.03 38.08 -51.38
N GLU A 8 -60.21 37.76 -50.38
CA GLU A 8 -59.04 36.88 -50.48
C GLU A 8 -59.26 35.66 -49.56
N ARG A 9 -59.67 34.55 -50.16
CA ARG A 9 -59.51 33.19 -49.63
C ARG A 9 -58.38 32.57 -50.43
N ASP A 10 -57.22 32.40 -49.80
CA ASP A 10 -56.11 31.72 -50.46
C ASP A 10 -56.20 30.21 -50.24
N VAL A 11 -56.09 29.49 -51.34
CA VAL A 11 -56.31 28.05 -51.51
C VAL A 11 -54.96 27.40 -51.77
N GLY A 12 -54.59 26.47 -50.90
CA GLY A 12 -53.87 25.24 -51.26
C GLY A 12 -52.53 25.37 -51.99
N LEU A 13 -51.44 25.47 -51.21
CA LEU A 13 -50.15 24.93 -51.65
C LEU A 13 -49.98 23.52 -51.05
N GLN A 14 -50.25 22.51 -51.88
CA GLN A 14 -49.92 21.12 -51.60
C GLN A 14 -48.40 21.00 -51.39
N ARG A 15 -47.99 20.47 -50.22
CA ARG A 15 -46.60 20.08 -49.99
C ARG A 15 -46.31 18.76 -50.73
N PRO A 16 -45.13 18.63 -51.37
CA PRO A 16 -44.72 17.39 -52.01
C PRO A 16 -44.68 16.23 -51.02
N VAL A 17 -45.19 15.07 -51.44
CA VAL A 17 -45.06 13.80 -50.72
C VAL A 17 -43.62 13.33 -50.89
N GLU A 18 -42.81 13.49 -49.84
CA GLU A 18 -41.47 12.91 -49.80
C GLU A 18 -41.57 11.37 -49.75
N PRO A 19 -40.87 10.63 -50.62
CA PRO A 19 -40.84 9.17 -50.55
C PRO A 19 -40.08 8.76 -49.30
N PHE A 20 -40.79 8.40 -48.23
CA PHE A 20 -40.19 7.77 -47.06
C PHE A 20 -39.78 6.32 -47.38
N HIS A 21 -38.72 6.15 -48.16
CA HIS A 21 -37.89 4.96 -48.05
C HIS A 21 -36.82 5.24 -47.01
N ARG A 22 -37.19 5.11 -45.73
CA ARG A 22 -36.20 4.82 -44.69
C ARG A 22 -35.87 3.34 -44.84
N PRO A 23 -34.64 2.96 -45.23
CA PRO A 23 -34.21 1.58 -45.09
C PRO A 23 -34.44 1.18 -43.63
N TYR A 24 -35.14 0.07 -43.41
CA TYR A 24 -35.29 -0.52 -42.09
C TYR A 24 -33.88 -0.82 -41.59
N ALA A 25 -33.33 0.03 -40.71
CA ALA A 25 -32.19 -0.33 -39.91
C ALA A 25 -32.69 -1.42 -38.95
N GLY A 26 -32.33 -2.67 -39.22
CA GLY A 26 -32.57 -3.75 -38.27
C GLY A 26 -32.03 -3.34 -36.89
N PRO A 27 -32.57 -3.92 -35.80
CA PRO A 27 -32.10 -3.60 -34.46
C PRO A 27 -30.58 -3.68 -34.42
N GLU A 28 -29.95 -2.57 -34.04
CA GLU A 28 -28.51 -2.47 -33.98
C GLU A 28 -27.99 -3.65 -33.14
N PRO A 29 -27.11 -4.51 -33.70
CA PRO A 29 -26.60 -5.64 -32.96
C PRO A 29 -25.94 -5.10 -31.68
N PRO A 30 -26.18 -5.73 -30.52
CA PRO A 30 -25.58 -5.27 -29.28
C PRO A 30 -24.08 -5.14 -29.51
N SER A 31 -23.54 -3.96 -29.22
CA SER A 31 -22.12 -3.65 -29.41
C SER A 31 -21.32 -4.83 -28.87
N PRO A 32 -20.36 -5.41 -29.62
CA PRO A 32 -19.59 -6.53 -29.12
C PRO A 32 -18.95 -6.08 -27.81
N GLY A 33 -19.43 -6.68 -26.71
CA GLY A 33 -19.06 -6.28 -25.36
C GLY A 33 -17.54 -6.21 -25.31
N ARG A 34 -17.01 -5.03 -24.98
CA ARG A 34 -15.59 -4.85 -24.66
C ARG A 34 -15.27 -5.89 -23.59
N ARG A 35 -14.75 -7.04 -24.00
CA ARG A 35 -14.24 -8.06 -23.08
C ARG A 35 -13.26 -7.33 -22.18
N PRO A 36 -13.49 -7.29 -20.85
CA PRO A 36 -12.58 -6.58 -19.98
C PRO A 36 -11.22 -7.30 -20.08
N ARG A 37 -10.25 -6.63 -20.71
CA ARG A 37 -8.84 -7.08 -20.81
C ARG A 37 -8.25 -7.48 -19.45
N ARG A 38 -8.89 -7.06 -18.35
CA ARG A 38 -8.59 -7.44 -16.98
C ARG A 38 -8.77 -8.95 -16.70
N LEU A 39 -9.74 -9.63 -17.31
CA LEU A 39 -9.96 -11.07 -17.10
C LEU A 39 -8.93 -11.93 -17.86
N VAL A 40 -8.49 -11.50 -19.04
CA VAL A 40 -7.40 -12.17 -19.78
C VAL A 40 -6.06 -11.92 -19.09
N ALA A 41 -5.82 -10.71 -18.56
CA ALA A 41 -4.62 -10.43 -17.76
C ALA A 41 -4.58 -11.25 -16.45
N LEU A 42 -5.72 -11.48 -15.80
CA LEU A 42 -5.82 -12.34 -14.61
C LEU A 42 -5.55 -13.82 -14.93
N ALA A 43 -6.00 -14.33 -16.07
CA ALA A 43 -5.72 -15.71 -16.48
C ALA A 43 -4.24 -15.94 -16.84
N VAL A 44 -3.58 -14.96 -17.47
CA VAL A 44 -2.14 -15.04 -17.78
C VAL A 44 -1.28 -14.92 -16.51
N ALA A 45 -1.68 -14.08 -15.55
CA ALA A 45 -0.98 -13.96 -14.26
C ALA A 45 -1.08 -15.25 -13.41
N ALA A 46 -2.22 -15.95 -13.44
CA ALA A 46 -2.39 -17.22 -12.73
C ALA A 46 -1.56 -18.36 -13.35
N ALA A 47 -1.43 -18.40 -14.68
CA ALA A 47 -0.60 -19.40 -15.36
C ALA A 47 0.92 -19.20 -15.11
N ALA A 48 1.37 -17.96 -14.96
CA ALA A 48 2.77 -17.65 -14.61
C ALA A 48 3.12 -18.06 -13.16
N PHE A 49 2.17 -17.94 -12.23
CA PHE A 49 2.36 -18.34 -10.83
C PHE A 49 2.49 -19.87 -10.65
N ALA A 50 1.82 -20.66 -11.49
CA ALA A 50 1.89 -22.13 -11.44
C ALA A 50 3.18 -22.69 -12.06
N ALA A 51 3.72 -22.06 -13.11
CA ALA A 51 4.95 -22.52 -13.76
C ALA A 51 6.22 -22.29 -12.90
N ALA A 52 6.25 -21.23 -12.09
CA ALA A 52 7.38 -20.93 -11.21
C ALA A 52 7.50 -21.91 -10.02
N ALA A 53 6.38 -22.48 -9.54
CA ALA A 53 6.38 -23.44 -8.43
C ALA A 53 6.93 -24.82 -8.83
N VAL A 54 6.78 -25.23 -10.10
CA VAL A 54 7.26 -26.53 -10.59
C VAL A 54 8.76 -26.51 -10.91
N ALA A 55 9.31 -25.36 -11.33
CA ALA A 55 10.73 -25.23 -11.66
C ALA A 55 11.66 -25.30 -10.44
N VAL A 56 11.22 -24.83 -9.27
CA VAL A 56 12.04 -24.87 -8.04
C VAL A 56 12.08 -26.28 -7.42
N PHE A 57 11.05 -27.12 -7.65
CA PHE A 57 11.00 -28.48 -7.10
C PHE A 57 11.77 -29.51 -7.95
N LEU A 58 12.19 -29.16 -9.18
CA LEU A 58 12.83 -30.09 -10.13
C LEU A 58 14.34 -29.89 -10.34
N VAL A 59 14.98 -28.92 -9.68
CA VAL A 59 16.44 -28.65 -9.84
C VAL A 59 17.21 -28.77 -8.52
N ALA A 60 16.89 -29.78 -7.72
CA ALA A 60 17.80 -30.29 -6.70
C ALA A 60 18.32 -31.67 -7.14
N PRO A 61 19.53 -31.77 -7.72
CA PRO A 61 20.11 -33.06 -8.03
C PRO A 61 20.50 -33.75 -6.72
N GLY A 62 19.84 -34.87 -6.44
CA GLY A 62 20.36 -35.90 -5.56
C GLY A 62 21.48 -36.69 -6.24
N ARG A 63 22.63 -36.80 -5.57
CA ARG A 63 23.71 -37.82 -5.64
C ARG A 63 24.87 -37.26 -4.83
N GLY A 64 25.67 -37.99 -4.07
CA GLY A 64 25.98 -39.41 -3.98
C GLY A 64 27.27 -39.48 -3.14
N GLY A 65 27.51 -40.60 -2.47
CA GLY A 65 28.49 -40.72 -1.38
C GLY A 65 29.97 -40.59 -1.77
N GLY A 66 30.78 -40.41 -0.72
CA GLY A 66 32.23 -40.46 -0.73
C GLY A 66 32.71 -40.44 0.72
N ALA A 67 33.06 -41.61 1.23
CA ALA A 67 33.63 -41.76 2.56
C ALA A 67 35.10 -41.30 2.53
N ASP A 68 35.44 -40.30 3.33
CA ASP A 68 36.81 -40.09 3.78
C ASP A 68 36.80 -39.83 5.29
N ARG A 69 37.44 -40.76 6.01
CA ARG A 69 37.65 -40.68 7.45
C ARG A 69 38.77 -39.68 7.72
N ALA A 70 38.43 -38.49 8.15
CA ALA A 70 39.35 -37.59 8.84
C ALA A 70 38.96 -37.50 10.31
N SER A 71 39.81 -38.04 11.18
CA SER A 71 39.68 -37.98 12.64
C SER A 71 39.72 -36.53 13.11
N VAL A 72 38.60 -36.03 13.64
CA VAL A 72 38.54 -34.73 14.33
C VAL A 72 38.43 -35.00 15.82
N GLU A 73 39.47 -34.62 16.54
CA GLU A 73 39.56 -34.62 18.00
C GLU A 73 38.48 -33.69 18.60
N PRO A 74 37.75 -34.10 19.66
CA PRO A 74 36.67 -33.29 20.20
C PRO A 74 37.25 -32.10 20.97
N ARG A 75 37.23 -30.91 20.36
CA ARG A 75 37.32 -29.66 21.11
C ARG A 75 36.01 -29.49 21.88
N HIS A 76 36.11 -29.55 23.21
CA HIS A 76 35.06 -29.14 24.11
C HIS A 76 34.72 -27.67 23.88
N THR A 77 33.67 -27.40 23.10
CA THR A 77 33.05 -26.09 23.02
C THR A 77 32.31 -25.85 24.34
N ALA A 78 32.83 -24.96 25.17
CA ALA A 78 32.12 -24.49 26.36
C ALA A 78 30.72 -23.97 25.94
N PRO A 79 29.66 -24.27 26.69
CA PRO A 79 28.33 -23.79 26.36
C PRO A 79 28.34 -22.26 26.36
N ARG A 80 28.08 -21.68 25.18
CA ARG A 80 27.88 -20.25 25.00
C ARG A 80 26.75 -19.85 25.95
N ALA A 81 27.04 -18.96 26.89
CA ALA A 81 26.03 -18.38 27.76
C ALA A 81 24.88 -17.89 26.87
N SER A 82 23.70 -18.48 27.08
CA SER A 82 22.50 -18.11 26.33
C SER A 82 22.21 -16.64 26.63
N GLU A 83 22.25 -15.80 25.60
CA GLU A 83 21.70 -14.45 25.72
C GLU A 83 20.27 -14.56 26.27
N PRO A 84 19.87 -13.68 27.20
CA PRO A 84 18.52 -13.70 27.73
C PRO A 84 17.53 -13.64 26.56
N ALA A 85 16.63 -14.61 26.49
CA ALA A 85 15.62 -14.70 25.45
C ALA A 85 14.86 -13.36 25.38
N GLN A 86 15.00 -12.65 24.26
CA GLN A 86 14.29 -11.40 24.05
C GLN A 86 12.78 -11.67 24.18
N ARG A 87 12.10 -10.95 25.08
CA ARG A 87 10.65 -11.06 25.26
C ARG A 87 9.98 -10.76 23.93
N ILE A 88 9.28 -11.71 23.32
CA ILE A 88 8.54 -11.52 22.08
C ILE A 88 7.29 -10.66 22.29
N VAL A 89 6.79 -10.01 21.24
CA VAL A 89 5.48 -9.36 21.24
C VAL A 89 4.41 -10.44 21.14
N THR A 90 3.44 -10.41 22.04
CA THR A 90 2.40 -11.44 22.17
C THR A 90 1.04 -10.97 21.64
N ALA A 91 0.80 -9.67 21.64
CA ALA A 91 -0.43 -9.05 21.15
C ALA A 91 -0.16 -7.69 20.50
N LEU A 92 -1.12 -7.21 19.72
CA LEU A 92 -1.08 -5.86 19.16
C LEU A 92 -1.85 -4.89 20.06
N PRO A 93 -1.36 -3.65 20.22
CA PRO A 93 -2.10 -2.59 20.91
C PRO A 93 -3.39 -2.23 20.16
N PRO A 94 -4.32 -1.49 20.80
CA PRO A 94 -5.47 -0.94 20.11
C PRO A 94 -5.06 -0.08 18.89
N PRO A 95 -5.71 -0.21 17.72
CA PRO A 95 -5.24 0.37 16.45
C PRO A 95 -4.96 1.87 16.50
N CYS A 96 -5.87 2.66 17.07
CA CYS A 96 -5.72 4.11 17.22
C CYS A 96 -5.23 4.53 18.62
N GLY A 97 -4.77 3.59 19.44
CA GLY A 97 -4.24 3.86 20.79
C GLY A 97 -2.72 4.02 20.85
N THR A 98 -2.03 3.79 19.72
CA THR A 98 -0.56 3.77 19.64
C THR A 98 0.10 5.13 19.46
N VAL A 99 -0.68 6.15 19.06
CA VAL A 99 -0.22 7.52 18.87
C VAL A 99 -1.08 8.44 19.73
N SER A 100 -0.41 9.30 20.49
CA SER A 100 -1.02 10.26 21.39
C SER A 100 -1.89 11.26 20.65
N GLU A 101 -2.94 11.74 21.33
CA GLU A 101 -3.84 12.74 20.77
C GLU A 101 -3.11 14.05 20.44
N GLY A 102 -2.09 14.41 21.22
CA GLY A 102 -1.25 15.59 20.96
C GLY A 102 -0.47 15.48 19.65
N THR A 103 0.11 14.30 19.36
CA THR A 103 0.82 14.05 18.10
C THR A 103 -0.14 14.05 16.91
N VAL A 104 -1.32 13.43 17.06
CA VAL A 104 -2.37 13.47 16.03
C VAL A 104 -2.85 14.90 15.78
N ALA A 105 -3.12 15.69 16.83
CA ALA A 105 -3.63 17.05 16.70
C ALA A 105 -2.64 17.99 16.00
N LYS A 106 -1.33 17.79 16.23
CA LYS A 106 -0.26 18.53 15.55
C LYS A 106 -0.11 18.10 14.08
N ALA A 107 -0.09 16.80 13.82
CA ALA A 107 0.13 16.25 12.48
C ALA A 107 -1.10 16.43 11.56
N VAL A 108 -2.28 16.12 12.08
CA VAL A 108 -3.57 16.12 11.36
C VAL A 108 -4.61 16.87 12.21
N PRO A 109 -4.62 18.21 12.18
CA PRO A 109 -5.60 18.99 12.93
C PRO A 109 -7.03 18.62 12.53
N LYS A 110 -7.90 18.45 13.53
CA LYS A 110 -9.31 18.04 13.34
C LYS A 110 -9.46 16.70 12.59
N ALA A 111 -8.52 15.77 12.82
CA ALA A 111 -8.55 14.44 12.22
C ALA A 111 -9.86 13.69 12.51
N THR A 112 -10.34 13.00 11.49
CA THR A 112 -11.27 11.89 11.65
C THR A 112 -10.49 10.58 11.74
N LYS A 113 -10.96 9.64 12.56
CA LYS A 113 -10.31 8.35 12.79
C LYS A 113 -11.02 7.25 11.99
N ARG A 114 -10.24 6.40 11.31
CA ARG A 114 -10.69 5.15 10.68
C ARG A 114 -9.77 4.04 11.17
N GLN A 115 -10.33 2.92 11.62
CA GLN A 115 -9.54 1.83 12.18
C GLN A 115 -10.02 0.47 11.69
N SER A 116 -9.10 -0.49 11.65
CA SER A 116 -9.33 -1.90 11.40
C SER A 116 -8.36 -2.70 12.27
N ALA A 117 -8.80 -3.84 12.79
CA ALA A 117 -7.97 -4.68 13.64
C ALA A 117 -8.37 -6.15 13.55
N ASN A 118 -7.38 -7.02 13.63
CA ASN A 118 -7.49 -8.43 13.97
C ASN A 118 -6.29 -8.83 14.85
N SER A 119 -6.12 -10.12 15.12
CA SER A 119 -5.06 -10.62 16.02
C SER A 119 -3.64 -10.43 15.48
N THR A 120 -3.46 -10.24 14.17
CA THR A 120 -2.13 -10.12 13.52
C THR A 120 -1.91 -8.82 12.76
N LEU A 121 -2.92 -7.97 12.61
CA LEU A 121 -2.84 -6.72 11.88
C LEU A 121 -3.74 -5.67 12.52
N ILE A 122 -3.17 -4.50 12.80
CA ILE A 122 -3.91 -3.29 13.15
C ILE A 122 -3.63 -2.20 12.14
N THR A 123 -4.63 -1.38 11.85
CA THR A 123 -4.49 -0.17 11.05
C THR A 123 -5.30 0.95 11.66
N CYS A 124 -4.70 2.12 11.77
CA CYS A 124 -5.41 3.35 12.11
C CYS A 124 -5.00 4.46 11.13
N THR A 125 -5.99 5.14 10.56
CA THR A 125 -5.81 6.28 9.68
C THR A 125 -6.51 7.49 10.28
N TYR A 126 -5.74 8.57 10.43
CA TYR A 126 -6.18 9.90 10.78
C TYR A 126 -6.20 10.76 9.53
N SER A 127 -7.36 11.24 9.11
CA SER A 127 -7.51 12.06 7.90
C SER A 127 -8.12 13.41 8.21
N SER A 128 -7.56 14.48 7.62
CA SER A 128 -8.18 15.80 7.68
C SER A 128 -9.48 15.82 6.85
N THR A 129 -10.43 16.66 7.26
CA THR A 129 -11.73 16.84 6.59
C THR A 129 -11.79 18.10 5.72
N GLY A 130 -10.69 18.86 5.63
CA GLY A 130 -10.62 20.14 4.92
C GLY A 130 -9.81 20.10 3.62
N SER A 131 -9.70 21.26 2.95
CA SER A 131 -9.01 21.42 1.66
C SER A 131 -7.50 21.15 1.71
N ALA A 132 -6.86 21.37 2.86
CA ALA A 132 -5.48 20.95 3.13
C ALA A 132 -5.45 19.46 3.50
N PHE A 133 -5.62 18.61 2.49
CA PHE A 133 -5.62 17.16 2.67
C PHE A 133 -4.29 16.71 3.27
N ARG A 134 -4.35 16.12 4.45
CA ARG A 134 -3.24 15.49 5.14
C ARG A 134 -3.73 14.29 5.91
N TRP A 135 -2.89 13.29 6.04
CA TRP A 135 -3.23 12.08 6.77
C TRP A 135 -2.03 11.47 7.45
N LEU A 136 -2.29 10.77 8.53
CA LEU A 136 -1.34 9.94 9.27
C LEU A 136 -1.93 8.54 9.34
N ARG A 137 -1.18 7.54 8.87
CA ARG A 137 -1.56 6.14 8.94
C ARG A 137 -0.54 5.37 9.75
N VAL A 138 -1.03 4.55 10.67
CA VAL A 138 -0.26 3.56 11.41
C VAL A 138 -0.76 2.19 11.00
N GLU A 139 0.16 1.30 10.67
CA GLU A 139 -0.09 -0.10 10.45
C GLU A 139 0.91 -0.90 11.28
N ALA A 140 0.46 -1.93 11.99
CA ALA A 140 1.36 -2.85 12.68
C ALA A 140 0.92 -4.28 12.44
N ARG A 141 1.89 -5.13 12.10
CA ARG A 141 1.72 -6.54 11.81
C ARG A 141 2.49 -7.36 12.83
N LEU A 142 1.83 -8.36 13.39
CA LEU A 142 2.39 -9.29 14.36
C LEU A 142 2.55 -10.68 13.73
N TYR A 143 3.75 -11.22 13.85
CA TYR A 143 4.05 -12.61 13.57
C TYR A 143 3.94 -13.39 14.87
N ALA A 144 2.72 -13.84 15.19
CA ALA A 144 2.44 -14.48 16.46
C ALA A 144 2.94 -15.95 16.45
N PRO A 145 3.53 -16.45 17.55
CA PRO A 145 3.98 -17.84 17.65
C PRO A 145 2.88 -18.89 17.42
N ALA A 146 1.62 -18.51 17.63
CA ALA A 146 0.47 -19.38 17.37
C ALA A 146 0.28 -19.71 15.88
N TYR A 147 0.89 -18.94 14.97
CA TYR A 147 0.72 -19.09 13.52
C TYR A 147 2.01 -19.43 12.78
N THR A 148 3.16 -19.44 13.46
CA THR A 148 4.47 -19.74 12.86
C THR A 148 5.46 -20.24 13.91
N ALA A 149 6.32 -21.17 13.51
CA ALA A 149 7.43 -21.65 14.33
C ALA A 149 8.61 -20.65 14.38
N THR A 150 8.66 -19.68 13.46
CA THR A 150 9.79 -18.76 13.30
C THR A 150 9.37 -17.28 13.31
N PRO A 151 8.64 -16.81 14.34
CA PRO A 151 7.98 -15.49 14.33
C PRO A 151 8.93 -14.31 14.11
N VAL A 152 10.13 -14.34 14.70
CA VAL A 152 11.15 -13.28 14.52
C VAL A 152 11.69 -13.29 13.09
N ARG A 153 11.98 -14.47 12.53
CA ARG A 153 12.51 -14.62 11.18
C ARG A 153 11.51 -14.22 10.11
N ASP A 154 10.24 -14.50 10.35
CA ASP A 154 9.15 -14.13 9.43
C ASP A 154 8.95 -12.61 9.41
N ALA A 155 9.09 -11.94 10.57
CA ALA A 155 9.08 -10.49 10.67
C ALA A 155 10.29 -9.85 9.97
N GLU A 156 11.49 -10.42 10.16
CA GLU A 156 12.72 -10.02 9.46
C GLU A 156 12.55 -10.14 7.94
N SER A 157 12.10 -11.30 7.46
CA SER A 157 11.87 -11.56 6.03
C SER A 157 10.84 -10.60 5.42
N TYR A 158 9.79 -10.26 6.17
CA TYR A 158 8.80 -9.29 5.73
C TYR A 158 9.35 -7.88 5.67
N TYR A 159 10.12 -7.47 6.68
CA TYR A 159 10.79 -6.17 6.70
C TYR A 159 11.76 -6.02 5.52
N ASP A 160 12.56 -7.05 5.22
CA ASP A 160 13.46 -7.08 4.07
C ASP A 160 12.72 -6.98 2.74
N ALA A 161 11.59 -7.67 2.62
CA ALA A 161 10.72 -7.55 1.45
C ALA A 161 10.15 -6.13 1.29
N GLN A 162 9.76 -5.47 2.39
CA GLN A 162 9.32 -4.07 2.37
C GLN A 162 10.45 -3.10 1.98
N TRP A 163 11.67 -3.35 2.45
CA TRP A 163 12.85 -2.57 2.07
C TRP A 163 13.18 -2.72 0.58
N ALA A 164 13.21 -3.96 0.06
CA ALA A 164 13.43 -4.21 -1.37
C ALA A 164 12.33 -3.54 -2.22
N GLN A 165 11.06 -3.69 -1.82
CA GLN A 165 9.94 -3.05 -2.51
C GLN A 165 10.04 -1.51 -2.53
N ALA A 166 10.60 -0.89 -1.48
CA ALA A 166 10.79 0.56 -1.45
C ALA A 166 11.84 1.04 -2.48
N HIS A 167 12.81 0.20 -2.85
CA HIS A 167 13.77 0.48 -3.92
C HIS A 167 13.14 0.32 -5.32
N ASP A 168 12.22 -0.64 -5.48
CA ASP A 168 11.67 -1.04 -6.79
C ASP A 168 10.19 -0.68 -6.94
N ALA A 169 9.75 0.50 -6.49
CA ALA A 169 8.34 0.93 -6.53
C ALA A 169 7.98 1.71 -7.82
N PRO A 170 7.32 1.09 -8.83
CA PRO A 170 7.19 1.68 -10.18
C PRO A 170 6.18 2.83 -10.31
N LEU A 171 5.33 3.08 -9.32
CA LEU A 171 4.30 4.15 -9.34
C LEU A 171 4.59 5.25 -8.31
N VAL A 172 5.79 5.22 -7.75
CA VAL A 172 6.20 6.07 -6.64
C VAL A 172 7.55 6.66 -7.01
N ARG A 173 7.61 7.99 -7.04
CA ARG A 173 8.89 8.68 -7.18
C ARG A 173 9.56 8.74 -5.81
N THR A 174 10.53 7.86 -5.57
CA THR A 174 11.41 7.94 -4.41
C THR A 174 12.25 9.21 -4.46
N ILE A 175 12.20 10.02 -3.39
CA ILE A 175 12.99 11.24 -3.24
C ILE A 175 14.17 10.97 -2.31
N ALA A 176 13.92 10.30 -1.19
CA ALA A 176 14.97 9.83 -0.27
C ALA A 176 14.57 8.50 0.35
N LEU A 177 15.50 7.56 0.47
CA LEU A 177 15.30 6.26 1.09
C LEU A 177 16.57 5.88 1.85
N GLU A 178 16.46 5.72 3.17
CA GLU A 178 17.62 5.55 4.04
C GLU A 178 17.31 4.60 5.20
N ARG A 179 18.30 3.79 5.58
CA ARG A 179 18.29 3.09 6.87
C ARG A 179 18.25 4.11 8.01
N ALA A 180 17.57 3.77 9.09
CA ALA A 180 17.45 4.62 10.27
C ALA A 180 17.65 3.79 11.54
N GLY A 181 18.39 4.36 12.50
CA GLY A 181 18.52 3.81 13.84
C GLY A 181 17.56 4.47 14.83
N GLY A 182 17.42 3.86 16.01
CA GLY A 182 16.67 4.43 17.14
C GLY A 182 15.15 4.28 17.05
N VAL A 183 14.66 3.41 16.16
CA VAL A 183 13.26 2.96 16.11
C VAL A 183 13.26 1.45 15.82
N GLY A 184 12.94 0.63 16.81
CA GLY A 184 12.97 -0.83 16.69
C GLY A 184 14.39 -1.42 16.58
N ASP A 185 14.46 -2.70 16.24
CA ASP A 185 15.69 -3.43 15.95
C ASP A 185 16.27 -3.00 14.59
N GLU A 186 15.37 -2.75 13.63
CA GLU A 186 15.68 -2.28 12.30
C GLU A 186 14.64 -1.25 11.86
N ALA A 187 15.09 -0.20 11.18
CA ALA A 187 14.18 0.75 10.56
C ALA A 187 14.74 1.36 9.29
N TYR A 188 13.82 1.88 8.48
CA TYR A 188 14.14 2.78 7.39
C TYR A 188 13.14 3.92 7.27
N ARG A 189 13.59 5.01 6.68
CA ARG A 189 12.81 6.20 6.35
C ARG A 189 12.70 6.31 4.85
N TRP A 190 11.52 6.64 4.36
CA TRP A 190 11.24 6.79 2.95
C TRP A 190 10.44 8.06 2.72
N PHE A 191 11.02 9.02 2.00
CA PHE A 191 10.34 10.19 1.49
C PHE A 191 10.06 10.03 0.00
N LYS A 192 8.79 10.17 -0.37
CA LYS A 192 8.31 9.82 -1.71
C LYS A 192 7.17 10.73 -2.16
N ALA A 193 6.95 10.77 -3.47
CA ALA A 193 5.77 11.36 -4.08
C ALA A 193 5.06 10.30 -4.93
N ASP A 194 3.73 10.27 -4.84
CA ASP A 194 2.94 9.39 -5.70
C ASP A 194 2.83 10.03 -7.08
N GLU A 195 3.10 9.26 -8.14
CA GLU A 195 3.04 9.80 -9.50
C GLU A 195 1.62 10.27 -9.84
N GLY A 196 1.51 11.50 -10.36
CA GLY A 196 0.23 12.10 -10.73
C GLY A 196 -0.61 12.63 -9.57
N GLN A 197 -0.12 12.58 -8.32
CA GLN A 197 -0.79 13.18 -7.15
C GLN A 197 -0.02 14.39 -6.62
N PRO A 198 -0.70 15.46 -6.18
CA PRO A 198 -0.05 16.64 -5.60
C PRO A 198 0.29 16.41 -4.12
N THR A 199 0.77 15.22 -3.75
CA THR A 199 1.07 14.83 -2.37
C THR A 199 2.46 14.24 -2.23
N VAL A 200 3.08 14.51 -1.09
CA VAL A 200 4.30 13.83 -0.65
C VAL A 200 3.99 13.02 0.59
N VAL A 201 4.78 11.98 0.81
CA VAL A 201 4.63 11.05 1.92
C VAL A 201 6.00 10.84 2.56
N GLY A 202 6.08 11.03 3.87
CA GLY A 202 7.18 10.53 4.69
C GLY A 202 6.71 9.29 5.43
N GLN A 203 7.47 8.21 5.30
CA GLN A 203 7.17 6.92 5.88
C GLN A 203 8.33 6.44 6.74
N VAL A 204 8.01 5.82 7.87
CA VAL A 204 8.95 5.06 8.70
C VAL A 204 8.42 3.64 8.80
N THR A 205 9.21 2.67 8.37
CA THR A 205 8.93 1.26 8.58
C THR A 205 9.98 0.72 9.54
N ALA A 206 9.55 -0.01 10.56
CA ALA A 206 10.44 -0.58 11.56
C ALA A 206 10.03 -1.99 11.96
N ARG A 207 11.02 -2.81 12.29
CA ARG A 207 10.84 -4.11 12.92
C ARG A 207 11.23 -4.01 14.39
N VAL A 208 10.42 -4.61 15.26
CA VAL A 208 10.75 -4.85 16.65
C VAL A 208 10.40 -6.30 16.96
N ARG A 209 11.43 -7.11 17.22
CA ARG A 209 11.30 -8.54 17.48
C ARG A 209 10.52 -9.25 16.36
N ASN A 210 9.33 -9.75 16.66
CA ASN A 210 8.39 -10.43 15.75
C ASN A 210 7.24 -9.53 15.25
N ALA A 211 7.34 -8.21 15.38
CA ALA A 211 6.38 -7.26 14.84
C ALA A 211 7.04 -6.30 13.85
N VAL A 212 6.30 -5.91 12.82
CA VAL A 212 6.70 -4.88 11.86
C VAL A 212 5.61 -3.82 11.81
N PHE A 213 5.99 -2.55 11.93
CA PHE A 213 5.05 -1.45 11.84
C PHE A 213 5.50 -0.40 10.83
N THR A 214 4.53 0.25 10.21
CA THR A 214 4.71 1.31 9.23
C THR A 214 3.89 2.52 9.65
N VAL A 215 4.55 3.66 9.77
CA VAL A 215 3.92 4.96 10.00
C VAL A 215 4.14 5.82 8.76
N SER A 216 3.05 6.24 8.13
CA SER A 216 3.07 7.09 6.94
C SER A 216 2.35 8.39 7.21
N TYR A 217 3.01 9.51 6.92
CA TYR A 217 2.46 10.86 7.04
C TYR A 217 2.48 11.54 5.68
N SER A 218 1.37 12.13 5.27
CA SER A 218 1.24 12.79 3.97
C SER A 218 0.69 14.19 4.09
N GLU A 219 1.21 15.07 3.23
CA GLU A 219 0.74 16.43 3.02
C GLU A 219 0.66 16.75 1.53
N GLN A 220 -0.17 17.73 1.18
CA GLN A 220 -0.16 18.33 -0.15
C GLN A 220 1.20 19.02 -0.43
N ALA A 221 1.75 18.74 -1.61
CA ALA A 221 2.93 19.38 -2.13
C ALA A 221 2.59 20.29 -3.32
N PRO A 222 2.58 21.63 -3.15
CA PRO A 222 2.57 22.54 -4.29
C PRO A 222 3.79 22.31 -5.17
N ALA A 223 3.60 22.47 -6.50
CA ALA A 223 4.57 22.15 -7.54
C ALA A 223 5.96 22.82 -7.43
N ARG A 224 6.13 23.82 -6.55
CA ARG A 224 7.38 24.61 -6.39
C ARG A 224 7.89 24.71 -4.94
N ALA A 225 7.48 23.82 -4.05
CA ALA A 225 7.91 23.91 -2.65
C ALA A 225 9.40 23.60 -2.44
N ARG A 226 10.02 24.31 -1.49
CA ARG A 226 11.39 24.04 -1.00
C ARG A 226 11.46 22.62 -0.42
N GLY A 227 12.05 21.68 -1.15
CA GLY A 227 11.98 20.24 -0.88
C GLY A 227 12.60 19.81 0.45
N ALA A 228 13.83 20.23 0.75
CA ALA A 228 14.63 19.65 1.84
C ALA A 228 14.16 19.99 3.27
N GLU A 229 13.60 21.19 3.51
CA GLU A 229 13.04 21.54 4.83
C GLU A 229 11.73 20.79 5.08
N ARG A 230 10.88 20.72 4.05
CA ARG A 230 9.62 19.99 4.12
C ARG A 230 9.84 18.49 4.29
N GLU A 231 10.77 17.91 3.53
CA GLU A 231 11.17 16.52 3.68
C GLU A 231 11.56 16.23 5.13
N ARG A 232 12.44 17.05 5.72
CA ARG A 232 12.84 16.93 7.13
C ARG A 232 11.64 17.03 8.08
N ALA A 233 10.73 17.98 7.85
CA ALA A 233 9.54 18.16 8.70
C ALA A 233 8.59 16.96 8.63
N ILE A 234 8.29 16.45 7.42
CA ILE A 234 7.38 15.33 7.22
C ILE A 234 7.99 14.04 7.79
N LEU A 235 9.28 13.78 7.55
CA LEU A 235 9.98 12.64 8.14
C LEU A 235 10.08 12.76 9.66
N ALA A 236 10.27 13.96 10.21
CA ALA A 236 10.26 14.17 11.66
C ALA A 236 8.90 13.84 12.28
N THR A 237 7.80 14.26 11.65
CA THR A 237 6.44 13.91 12.09
C THR A 237 6.20 12.41 12.07
N ALA A 238 6.56 11.73 10.96
CA ALA A 238 6.44 10.28 10.86
C ALA A 238 7.31 9.56 11.89
N THR A 239 8.54 10.04 12.14
CA THR A 239 9.48 9.48 13.13
C THR A 239 8.97 9.66 14.57
N ALA A 240 8.37 10.81 14.89
CA ALA A 240 7.81 11.05 16.21
C ALA A 240 6.66 10.07 16.51
N ALA A 241 5.73 9.92 15.57
CA ALA A 241 4.65 8.94 15.70
C ALA A 241 5.17 7.50 15.73
N ALA A 242 6.20 7.15 14.94
CA ALA A 242 6.83 5.83 14.96
C ALA A 242 7.45 5.47 16.32
N ARG A 243 8.02 6.44 17.04
CA ARG A 243 8.54 6.21 18.41
C ARG A 243 7.44 5.93 19.42
N GLU A 244 6.29 6.59 19.29
CA GLU A 244 5.13 6.30 20.14
C GLU A 244 4.58 4.90 19.86
N VAL A 245 4.50 4.49 18.59
CA VAL A 245 4.11 3.12 18.20
C VAL A 245 5.08 2.08 18.77
N LEU A 246 6.39 2.33 18.69
CA LEU A 246 7.40 1.48 19.30
C LEU A 246 7.21 1.36 20.81
N SER A 247 7.00 2.48 21.49
CA SER A 247 6.75 2.50 22.93
C SER A 247 5.54 1.65 23.27
N ALA A 248 4.43 1.83 22.54
CA ALA A 248 3.22 1.05 22.74
C ALA A 248 3.46 -0.45 22.52
N LEU A 249 4.22 -0.85 21.50
CA LEU A 249 4.53 -2.27 21.23
C LEU A 249 5.48 -2.91 22.25
N ASN A 250 6.22 -2.12 23.03
CA ASN A 250 7.09 -2.66 24.07
C ASN A 250 6.33 -3.11 25.32
N ASP A 251 5.06 -2.70 25.44
CA ASP A 251 4.18 -3.08 26.55
C ASP A 251 3.35 -4.36 26.26
N PHE A 252 3.52 -4.99 25.09
CA PHE A 252 2.78 -6.19 24.63
C PHE A 252 3.71 -7.32 24.15
#